data_AF-A0AAU1F4A7-F1
#
_entry.id   AF-A0AAU1F4A7-F1
#
_cell.length_a   1.000
_cell.length_b   1.000
_cell.length_c   1.000
_cell.angle_alpha   90.00
_cell.angle_beta   90.00
_cell.angle_gamma   90.00
#
_symmetry.space_group_name_H-M   'P 1'
#
loop_
_entity.id
_entity.type
_entity.pdbx_description
1 polymer ?
#
loop_
_entity_poly.entity_id
_entity_poly.type
_entity_poly.pdbx_seq_one_letter_code
_entity_poly.pdbx_strand_id
1 'polypeptide(L)'
;MGTISNGVTTKSYENLNALGLDWKKASRTDLDPILKDCVIVAAAPDAMDHPHPSIPDGMRMVALSDDKDPASPVLYYSRAEFTKFAEGIKAGEFDDLMATDEEMEQAAAVVAV
;
A
#
# COMPACT_ATOMS: atom_id res chain seq x y z
N MET A 1 0.24 18.21 -4.34
CA MET A 1 0.26 17.78 -2.93
C MET A 1 -0.58 16.54 -2.86
N GLY A 2 0.03 15.42 -2.47
CA GLY A 2 -0.63 14.13 -2.36
C GLY A 2 -1.55 14.05 -1.14
N THR A 3 -2.23 12.90 -1.02
CA THR A 3 -3.13 12.61 0.09
C THR A 3 -2.94 11.18 0.58
N ILE A 4 -3.48 10.88 1.77
CA ILE A 4 -3.67 9.52 2.24
C ILE A 4 -5.08 9.34 2.79
N SER A 5 -5.74 8.25 2.41
CA SER A 5 -7.11 7.93 2.83
C SER A 5 -7.28 6.47 3.23
N ASN A 6 -8.08 6.20 4.26
CA ASN A 6 -8.54 4.85 4.62
C ASN A 6 -9.99 4.58 4.17
N GLY A 7 -10.55 5.45 3.32
CA GLY A 7 -11.94 5.39 2.88
C GLY A 7 -12.95 6.06 3.83
N VAL A 8 -12.54 6.46 5.03
CA VAL A 8 -13.35 7.20 6.00
C VAL A 8 -12.79 8.61 6.23
N THR A 9 -11.47 8.71 6.43
CA THR A 9 -10.76 9.98 6.61
C THR A 9 -9.71 10.13 5.53
N THR A 10 -9.48 11.38 5.12
CA THR A 10 -8.40 11.76 4.19
C THR A 10 -7.58 12.87 4.81
N LYS A 11 -6.26 12.75 4.78
CA LYS A 11 -5.30 13.73 5.28
C LYS A 11 -4.32 14.12 4.17
N SER A 12 -3.76 15.33 4.24
CA SER A 12 -2.61 15.69 3.40
C SER A 12 -1.42 14.81 3.76
N TYR A 13 -0.79 14.22 2.76
CA TYR A 13 0.35 13.32 2.95
C TYR A 13 1.20 13.30 1.69
N GLU A 14 2.51 13.32 1.87
CA GLU A 14 3.46 13.30 0.77
C GLU A 14 4.48 12.19 1.01
N ASN A 15 4.57 11.25 0.08
CA ASN A 15 5.65 10.27 0.06
C ASN A 15 6.80 10.87 -0.78
N LEU A 16 7.95 11.12 -0.17
CA LEU A 16 9.07 11.79 -0.84
C LEU A 16 9.66 10.98 -2.00
N ASN A 17 9.43 9.67 -2.02
CA ASN A 17 9.87 8.77 -3.08
C ASN A 17 8.83 8.67 -4.22
N ALA A 18 7.63 9.21 -4.05
CA ALA A 18 6.62 9.36 -5.11
C ALA A 18 5.68 10.54 -4.81
N LEU A 19 6.12 11.73 -5.22
CA LEU A 19 5.42 12.98 -4.96
C LEU A 19 4.06 13.05 -5.69
N GLY A 20 3.10 13.69 -5.05
CA GLY A 20 1.79 14.04 -5.60
C GLY A 20 0.79 12.90 -5.70
N LEU A 21 1.12 11.70 -5.22
CA LEU A 21 0.20 10.56 -5.28
C LEU A 21 -0.88 10.60 -4.20
N ASP A 22 -2.06 10.11 -4.55
CA ASP A 22 -3.18 9.87 -3.63
C ASP A 22 -3.14 8.43 -3.13
N TRP A 23 -2.62 8.26 -1.92
CA TRP A 23 -2.43 6.98 -1.26
C TRP A 23 -3.68 6.48 -0.56
N LYS A 24 -3.81 5.16 -0.52
CA LYS A 24 -4.90 4.44 0.14
C LYS A 24 -4.35 3.44 1.15
N LYS A 25 -4.99 3.40 2.30
CA LYS A 25 -4.88 2.34 3.30
C LYS A 25 -6.16 1.49 3.31
N ALA A 26 -6.07 0.29 3.87
CA ALA A 26 -7.25 -0.50 4.16
C ALA A 26 -8.16 0.25 5.15
N SER A 27 -9.49 0.10 5.03
CA SER A 27 -10.42 0.72 5.97
C SER A 27 -10.37 0.14 7.38
N ARG A 28 -9.69 -1.00 7.55
CA ARG A 28 -9.45 -1.66 8.83
C ARG A 28 -8.28 -1.07 9.62
N THR A 29 -7.56 -0.11 9.03
CA THR A 29 -6.43 0.56 9.70
C THR A 29 -6.82 2.00 10.01
N ASP A 30 -6.77 2.37 11.29
CA ASP A 30 -7.05 3.73 11.76
C ASP A 30 -5.99 4.74 11.30
N LEU A 31 -6.45 5.96 11.03
CA LEU A 31 -5.60 7.11 10.66
C LEU A 31 -5.26 8.01 11.86
N ASP A 32 -5.80 7.74 13.06
CA ASP A 32 -5.49 8.48 14.29
C ASP A 32 -5.29 7.56 15.51
N PRO A 33 -4.24 7.76 16.34
CA PRO A 33 -3.06 8.59 16.07
C PRO A 33 -2.12 7.84 15.13
N ILE A 34 -2.43 7.79 13.82
CA ILE A 34 -1.79 6.98 12.78
C ILE A 34 -1.39 5.61 13.31
N LEU A 35 -2.21 4.58 13.10
CA LEU A 35 -1.69 3.22 13.22
C LEU A 35 -0.54 3.10 12.22
N LYS A 36 0.68 3.08 12.76
CA LYS A 36 1.96 3.09 12.05
C LYS A 36 2.24 1.69 11.51
N ASP A 37 1.26 0.98 10.95
CA ASP A 37 1.44 -0.43 10.56
C ASP A 37 0.85 -0.73 9.19
N CYS A 38 1.04 0.14 8.20
CA CYS A 38 0.22 0.03 7.00
C CYS A 38 1.00 0.03 5.69
N VAL A 39 0.74 -1.03 4.93
CA VAL A 39 0.89 -1.02 3.48
C VAL A 39 -0.02 0.07 2.91
N ILE A 40 0.57 0.97 2.13
CA ILE A 40 -0.17 1.97 1.35
C ILE A 40 -0.08 1.65 -0.13
N VAL A 41 -1.17 1.92 -0.84
CA VAL A 41 -1.26 1.72 -2.30
C VAL A 41 -1.82 2.95 -2.98
N ALA A 42 -1.27 3.31 -4.14
CA ALA A 42 -1.75 4.44 -4.93
C ALA A 42 -1.85 4.08 -6.42
N ALA A 43 -2.72 4.78 -7.15
CA ALA A 43 -2.58 4.82 -8.59
C ALA A 43 -1.28 5.56 -8.92
N ALA A 44 -0.40 4.92 -9.68
CA ALA A 44 0.86 5.52 -10.12
C ALA A 44 0.71 6.08 -11.54
N PRO A 45 1.65 6.96 -11.99
CA PRO A 45 1.77 7.30 -13.40
C PRO A 45 1.87 6.03 -14.25
N ASP A 46 1.37 6.10 -15.48
CA ASP A 46 1.52 5.00 -16.42
C ASP A 46 3.01 4.75 -16.69
N ALA A 47 3.36 3.50 -16.97
CA ALA A 47 4.73 3.09 -17.24
C ALA A 47 5.30 3.88 -18.41
N MET A 48 6.56 4.30 -18.27
CA MET A 48 7.36 4.91 -19.31
C MET A 48 8.79 4.40 -19.17
N ASP A 49 9.38 3.93 -20.27
CA ASP A 49 10.76 3.41 -20.33
C ASP A 49 11.03 2.32 -19.27
N HIS A 50 10.03 1.46 -19.01
CA HIS A 50 10.15 0.44 -17.99
C HIS A 50 11.23 -0.60 -18.37
N PRO A 51 12.14 -0.99 -17.45
CA PRO A 51 13.27 -1.85 -17.78
C PRO A 51 12.88 -3.27 -18.20
N HIS A 52 11.70 -3.73 -17.78
CA HIS A 52 11.19 -5.06 -18.12
C HIS A 52 10.28 -5.01 -19.36
N PRO A 53 10.55 -5.81 -20.42
CA PRO A 53 9.87 -5.71 -21.71
C PRO A 53 8.38 -6.13 -21.71
N SER A 54 7.91 -6.80 -20.65
CA SER A 54 6.49 -7.15 -20.51
C SER A 54 5.61 -5.98 -20.04
N ILE A 55 6.21 -4.84 -19.68
CA ILE A 55 5.53 -3.63 -19.23
C ILE A 55 5.71 -2.55 -20.30
N PRO A 56 4.86 -2.52 -21.34
CA PRO A 56 4.94 -1.49 -22.37
C PRO A 56 4.59 -0.10 -21.81
N ASP A 57 5.08 0.93 -22.50
CA ASP A 57 4.72 2.31 -22.22
C ASP A 57 3.19 2.53 -22.26
N GLY A 58 2.71 3.41 -21.39
CA GLY A 58 1.28 3.67 -21.20
C GLY A 58 0.55 2.57 -20.41
N MET A 59 1.24 1.53 -19.94
CA MET A 59 0.62 0.54 -19.06
C MET A 59 0.29 1.17 -17.70
N ARG A 60 -0.94 0.98 -17.23
CA ARG A 60 -1.39 1.53 -15.95
C ARG A 60 -0.73 0.85 -14.77
N MET A 61 -0.19 1.65 -13.86
CA MET A 61 0.60 1.18 -12.71
C MET A 61 -0.12 1.40 -11.37
N VAL A 62 0.37 0.66 -10.37
CA VAL A 62 0.03 0.77 -8.95
C VAL A 62 1.34 0.96 -8.19
N ALA A 63 1.40 1.96 -7.32
CA ALA A 63 2.48 2.12 -6.36
C ALA A 63 2.12 1.43 -5.05
N LEU A 64 3.11 0.78 -4.41
CA LEU A 64 3.02 0.20 -3.08
C LEU A 64 4.22 0.66 -2.25
N SER A 65 3.99 1.05 -1.00
CA SER A 65 5.04 1.46 -0.06
C SER A 65 4.63 1.13 1.37
N ASP A 66 5.60 1.13 2.29
CA ASP A 66 5.35 1.24 3.73
C ASP A 66 5.29 2.73 4.10
N ASP A 67 4.29 3.14 4.88
CA ASP A 67 4.15 4.52 5.35
C ASP A 67 4.88 4.80 6.67
N LYS A 68 5.37 3.75 7.34
CA LYS A 68 6.17 3.83 8.58
C LYS A 68 7.54 4.42 8.38
N ASP A 69 8.15 4.04 7.26
CA ASP A 69 9.53 4.34 6.95
C ASP A 69 9.55 5.43 5.88
N PRO A 70 9.93 6.67 6.22
CA PRO A 70 10.09 7.74 5.24
C PRO A 70 11.12 7.41 4.15
N ALA A 71 12.01 6.43 4.40
CA ALA A 71 12.98 5.93 3.42
C ALA A 71 12.48 4.69 2.65
N SER A 72 11.27 4.19 2.92
CA SER A 72 10.70 3.03 2.23
C SER A 72 10.72 3.26 0.71
N PRO A 73 11.20 2.29 -0.09
CA PRO A 73 11.08 2.37 -1.53
C PRO A 73 9.60 2.34 -1.94
N VAL A 74 9.31 2.94 -3.09
CA VAL A 74 8.02 2.79 -3.77
C VAL A 74 8.18 1.74 -4.86
N LEU A 75 7.45 0.64 -4.71
CA LEU A 75 7.43 -0.44 -5.70
C LEU A 75 6.27 -0.22 -6.66
N TYR A 76 6.55 -0.32 -7.96
CA TYR A 76 5.55 -0.15 -9.01
C TYR A 76 5.21 -1.51 -9.64
N TYR A 77 3.92 -1.80 -9.71
CA TYR A 77 3.38 -3.00 -10.34
C TYR A 77 2.38 -2.61 -11.42
N SER A 78 2.30 -3.38 -12.49
CA SER A 78 1.17 -3.23 -13.40
C SER A 78 -0.13 -3.56 -12.66
N ARG A 79 -1.24 -2.96 -13.10
CA ARG A 79 -2.56 -3.33 -12.57
C ARG A 79 -2.87 -4.81 -12.78
N ALA A 80 -2.37 -5.43 -13.84
CA ALA A 80 -2.58 -6.85 -14.10
C ALA A 80 -1.89 -7.73 -13.05
N GLU A 81 -0.63 -7.43 -12.70
CA GLU A 81 0.10 -8.14 -11.63
C GLU A 81 -0.59 -7.93 -10.28
N PHE A 82 -0.95 -6.68 -9.96
CA PHE A 82 -1.60 -6.36 -8.70
C PHE A 82 -2.98 -7.03 -8.56
N THR A 83 -3.75 -7.14 -9.65
CA THR A 83 -5.02 -7.86 -9.66
C THR A 83 -4.83 -9.33 -9.35
N LYS A 84 -3.89 -10.01 -10.02
CA LYS A 84 -3.62 -11.44 -9.76
C LYS A 84 -3.16 -11.68 -8.33
N PHE A 85 -2.29 -10.82 -7.82
CA PHE A 85 -1.86 -10.87 -6.42
C PHE A 85 -3.06 -10.73 -5.46
N ALA A 86 -3.94 -9.75 -5.69
CA ALA A 86 -5.12 -9.55 -4.87
C ALA A 86 -6.13 -10.70 -4.99
N GLU A 87 -6.23 -11.37 -6.14
CA GLU A 87 -7.05 -12.57 -6.31
C GLU A 87 -6.49 -13.77 -5.53
N GLY A 88 -5.17 -13.98 -5.56
CA GLY A 88 -4.51 -15.02 -4.76
C GLY A 88 -4.71 -14.82 -3.25
N ILE A 89 -4.60 -13.58 -2.76
CA ILE A 89 -4.94 -13.24 -1.36
C ILE A 89 -6.38 -13.65 -1.03
N LYS A 90 -7.34 -13.31 -1.90
CA LYS A 90 -8.76 -13.65 -1.67
C LYS A 90 -9.03 -15.15 -1.75
N ALA A 91 -8.21 -15.90 -2.47
CA ALA A 91 -8.30 -17.34 -2.58
C ALA A 91 -7.64 -18.08 -1.40
N GLY A 92 -7.00 -17.37 -0.46
CA GLY A 92 -6.32 -17.95 0.69
C GLY A 92 -4.95 -18.54 0.37
N GLU A 93 -4.37 -18.21 -0.79
CA GLU A 93 -3.06 -18.74 -1.22
C GLU A 93 -1.90 -18.29 -0.33
N PHE A 94 -2.11 -17.28 0.51
CA PHE A 94 -1.12 -16.67 1.40
C PHE A 94 -1.55 -16.70 2.87
N ASP A 95 -2.54 -17.50 3.24
CA ASP A 95 -3.08 -17.53 4.62
C ASP A 95 -2.01 -17.93 5.65
N ASP A 96 -1.01 -18.71 5.26
CA ASP A 96 0.14 -19.07 6.09
C ASP A 96 1.08 -17.89 6.42
N LEU A 97 0.96 -16.78 5.69
CA LEU A 97 1.70 -15.54 5.91
C LEU A 97 0.89 -14.50 6.70
N MET A 98 -0.37 -14.77 7.03
CA MET A 98 -1.22 -13.84 7.76
C MET A 98 -0.96 -13.93 9.26
N ALA A 99 -1.09 -12.79 9.96
CA ALA A 99 -0.92 -12.74 11.41
C ALA A 99 -1.94 -13.64 12.11
N THR A 100 -1.47 -14.39 13.11
CA THR A 100 -2.32 -15.13 14.05
C THR A 100 -3.12 -14.19 14.94
N ASP A 101 -4.18 -14.71 15.58
CA ASP A 101 -4.98 -13.93 16.53
C ASP A 101 -4.11 -13.35 17.67
N GLU A 102 -3.12 -14.12 18.15
CA GLU A 102 -2.19 -13.66 19.18
C GLU A 102 -1.31 -12.50 18.70
N GLU A 103 -0.77 -12.58 17.48
CA GLU A 103 0.01 -11.48 16.89
C GLU A 103 -0.84 -10.22 16.66
N MET A 104 -2.11 -10.40 16.29
CA MET A 104 -3.07 -9.30 16.15
C MET A 104 -3.39 -8.63 17.50
N GLU A 105 -3.57 -9.42 18.57
CA GLU A 105 -3.75 -8.91 19.93
C GLU A 105 -2.52 -8.14 20.42
N GLN A 106 -1.31 -8.68 20.18
CA GLN A 106 -0.06 -8.02 20.52
C GLN A 106 0.11 -6.70 19.78
N ALA A 107 -0.17 -6.66 18.47
CA ALA A 107 -0.12 -5.44 17.67
C ALA A 107 -1.09 -4.37 18.20
N ALA A 108 -2.31 -4.75 18.58
CA ALA A 108 -3.29 -3.83 19.15
C ALA A 108 -2.87 -3.27 20.52
N ALA A 109 -2.20 -4.08 21.35
CA ALA A 109 -1.75 -3.67 22.68
C ALA A 109 -0.63 -2.62 22.65
N VAL A 110 0.27 -2.68 21.66
CA VAL A 110 1.37 -1.71 21.47
C VAL A 110 0.85 -0.30 21.18
N VAL A 111 -0.35 -0.18 20.61
CA VAL A 111 -0.98 1.10 20.26
C VAL A 111 -1.59 1.81 21.48
N ALA A 112 -1.91 1.07 22.53
CA ALA A 112 -2.63 1.59 23.71
C ALA A 112 -1.73 2.18 24.81
N VAL A 113 -0.40 2.21 24.59
CA VAL A 113 0.63 2.68 25.54
C VAL A 113 1.27 3.98 25.04
#